data_AF-A0A372QU73-F1
#
_entry.id   AF-A0A372QU73-F1
#
_cell.length_a   1.000
_cell.length_b   1.000
_cell.length_c   1.000
_cell.angle_alpha   90.00
_cell.angle_beta   90.00
_cell.angle_gamma   90.00
#
_symmetry.space_group_name_H-M   'P 1'
#
loop_
_entity.id
_entity.type
_entity.pdbx_description
1 polymer ?
#
loop_
_entity_poly.entity_id
_entity_poly.type
_entity_poly.pdbx_seq_one_letter_code
_entity_poly.pdbx_strand_id
1 'polypeptide(L)'
;MASTLPFEILIGIFSYLHPKDLYSLSLVCKRYRTLLWSKISTTTQDIWRTSRIRYILHPTFDPPEKMSEQQYNYLLMVVNSCQYCGECCRYKLAMHWEFRIFCCHDCLLQRCIR
;
A
#
# COMPACT_ATOMS: atom_id res chain seq x y z
N MET A 1 16.01 18.69 -23.71
CA MET A 1 16.38 17.32 -23.31
C MET A 1 16.10 17.18 -21.83
N ALA A 2 15.03 16.50 -21.43
CA ALA A 2 14.73 16.33 -20.01
C ALA A 2 15.75 15.34 -19.43
N SER A 3 16.65 15.82 -18.58
CA SER A 3 17.54 14.98 -17.78
C SER A 3 16.67 14.06 -16.90
N THR A 4 16.55 12.81 -17.30
CA THR A 4 15.91 11.80 -16.46
C THR A 4 16.80 11.58 -15.25
N LEU A 5 16.27 11.84 -14.04
CA LEU A 5 17.00 11.54 -12.81
C LEU A 5 17.48 10.08 -12.81
N PRO A 6 18.72 9.81 -12.34
CA PRO A 6 19.21 8.45 -12.14
C PRO A 6 18.29 7.65 -11.22
N PHE A 7 18.27 6.33 -11.41
CA PHE A 7 17.36 5.45 -10.68
C PHE A 7 17.64 5.44 -9.17
N GLU A 8 18.91 5.51 -8.79
CA GLU A 8 19.40 5.52 -7.42
C GLU A 8 18.89 6.76 -6.67
N ILE A 9 18.89 7.92 -7.34
CA ILE A 9 18.36 9.17 -6.77
C ILE A 9 16.85 9.07 -6.58
N LEU A 10 16.14 8.42 -7.50
CA LEU A 10 14.70 8.19 -7.35
C LEU A 10 14.38 7.27 -6.17
N ILE A 11 15.13 6.17 -5.98
CA ILE A 11 14.99 5.31 -4.80
C ILE A 11 15.21 6.12 -3.52
N GLY A 12 16.24 6.96 -3.51
CA GLY A 12 16.53 7.89 -2.43
C GLY A 12 15.31 8.75 -2.11
N ILE A 13 14.75 9.46 -3.10
CA ILE A 13 13.56 10.30 -2.94
C ILE A 13 12.36 9.48 -2.44
N PHE A 14 12.08 8.33 -3.05
CA PHE A 14 10.92 7.50 -2.73
C PHE A 14 10.96 6.98 -1.29
N SER A 15 12.14 6.68 -0.76
CA SER A 15 12.33 6.22 0.62
C SER A 15 11.97 7.29 1.68
N TYR A 16 11.83 8.55 1.29
CA TYR A 16 11.38 9.66 2.13
C TYR A 16 9.92 10.08 1.88
N LEU A 17 9.17 9.36 1.04
CA LEU A 17 7.75 9.67 0.82
C LEU A 17 6.87 8.90 1.80
N HIS A 18 5.74 9.49 2.20
CA HIS A 18 4.73 8.78 2.98
C HIS A 18 4.07 7.69 2.11
N PRO A 19 3.60 6.55 2.67
CA PRO A 19 2.99 5.47 1.86
C PRO A 19 1.85 5.92 0.93
N LYS A 20 1.04 6.90 1.37
CA LYS A 20 0.00 7.53 0.53
C LYS A 20 0.55 8.29 -0.68
N ASP A 21 1.68 8.95 -0.52
CA ASP A 21 2.32 9.71 -1.59
C ASP A 21 2.98 8.76 -2.59
N LEU A 22 3.62 7.70 -2.10
CA LEU A 22 4.13 6.61 -2.95
C LEU A 22 3.03 5.97 -3.78
N TYR A 23 1.87 5.70 -3.16
CA TYR A 23 0.72 5.18 -3.90
C TYR A 23 0.27 6.16 -4.98
N SER A 24 0.07 7.42 -4.62
CA SER A 24 -0.36 8.47 -5.55
C SER A 24 0.62 8.60 -6.71
N LEU A 25 1.92 8.59 -6.44
CA LEU A 25 2.97 8.65 -7.45
C LEU A 25 2.96 7.44 -8.39
N SER A 26 2.63 6.25 -7.87
CA SER A 26 2.47 5.04 -8.68
C SER A 26 1.32 5.14 -9.70
N LEU A 27 0.38 6.07 -9.51
CA LEU A 27 -0.75 6.31 -10.41
C LEU A 27 -0.46 7.39 -11.46
N VAL A 28 0.63 8.16 -11.33
CA VAL A 28 0.93 9.30 -12.22
C VAL A 28 1.33 8.86 -13.62
N CYS A 29 2.19 7.84 -13.75
CA CYS A 29 2.62 7.34 -15.05
C CYS A 29 3.03 5.87 -15.02
N LYS A 30 3.05 5.21 -16.20
CA LYS A 30 3.41 3.79 -16.34
C LYS A 30 4.80 3.46 -15.76
N ARG A 31 5.77 4.37 -15.91
CA ARG A 31 7.13 4.18 -15.38
C ARG A 31 7.10 4.09 -13.85
N TYR A 32 6.46 5.02 -13.16
CA TYR A 32 6.34 4.98 -11.70
C TYR A 32 5.46 3.84 -11.22
N ARG A 33 4.42 3.48 -11.97
CA ARG A 33 3.63 2.28 -11.70
C ARG A 33 4.49 1.02 -11.66
N THR A 34 5.35 0.83 -12.66
CA THR A 34 6.26 -0.32 -12.74
C THR A 34 7.29 -0.30 -11.60
N LEU A 35 7.87 0.86 -11.29
CA LEU A 35 8.90 0.97 -10.26
C LEU A 35 8.35 0.83 -8.83
N LEU A 36 7.17 1.42 -8.56
CA LEU A 36 6.61 1.50 -7.21
C LEU A 36 5.63 0.37 -6.90
N TRP A 37 5.16 -0.40 -7.88
CA TRP A 37 4.15 -1.45 -7.66
C TRP A 37 4.58 -2.85 -8.12
N SER A 38 5.88 -3.09 -8.23
CA SER A 38 6.43 -4.42 -8.53
C SER A 38 6.44 -5.30 -7.29
N LYS A 39 5.71 -6.42 -7.33
CA LYS A 39 5.65 -7.40 -6.22
C LYS A 39 6.92 -8.26 -6.08
N ILE A 40 7.75 -8.29 -7.12
CA ILE A 40 8.94 -9.17 -7.20
C ILE A 40 10.25 -8.40 -7.00
N SER A 41 10.25 -7.07 -7.18
CA SER A 41 11.46 -6.28 -7.01
C SER A 41 11.76 -6.06 -5.53
N THR A 42 12.92 -6.53 -5.08
CA THR A 42 13.45 -6.30 -3.73
C THR A 42 13.56 -4.82 -3.42
N THR A 43 14.10 -4.03 -4.35
CA THR A 43 14.17 -2.57 -4.23
C THR A 43 12.82 -1.93 -3.99
N THR A 44 11.77 -2.37 -4.71
CA THR A 44 10.43 -1.84 -4.44
C THR A 44 9.97 -2.25 -3.04
N GLN A 45 10.16 -3.49 -2.61
CA GLN A 45 9.78 -3.89 -1.24
C GLN A 45 10.49 -3.02 -0.19
N ASP A 46 11.79 -2.76 -0.37
CA ASP A 46 12.59 -1.94 0.55
C ASP A 46 12.12 -0.48 0.62
N ILE A 47 11.74 0.12 -0.51
CA ILE A 47 11.17 1.48 -0.54
C ILE A 47 9.92 1.55 0.35
N TRP A 48 8.99 0.61 0.18
CA TRP A 48 7.74 0.60 0.93
C TRP A 48 7.95 0.27 2.40
N ARG A 49 8.85 -0.67 2.72
CA ARG A 49 9.25 -0.98 4.10
C ARG A 49 9.86 0.23 4.80
N THR A 50 10.79 0.91 4.13
CA THR A 50 11.48 2.10 4.67
C THR A 50 10.51 3.25 4.91
N SER A 51 9.63 3.51 3.94
CA SER A 51 8.55 4.48 4.05
C SER A 51 7.63 4.16 5.25
N ARG A 52 7.22 2.90 5.39
CA ARG A 52 6.38 2.42 6.50
C ARG A 52 7.02 2.68 7.86
N ILE A 53 8.25 2.21 8.06
CA ILE A 53 8.98 2.33 9.34
C ILE A 53 9.22 3.79 9.70
N ARG A 54 9.45 4.65 8.70
CA ARG A 54 9.69 6.08 8.90
C ARG A 54 8.45 6.84 9.37
N TYR A 55 7.27 6.51 8.83
CA TYR A 55 6.07 7.34 8.99
C TYR A 55 5.00 6.76 9.90
N ILE A 56 5.07 5.47 10.25
CA ILE A 56 4.08 4.85 11.13
C ILE A 56 4.66 4.74 12.55
N LEU A 57 4.13 5.59 13.45
CA LEU A 57 4.63 5.80 14.83
C LEU A 57 4.44 4.61 15.77
N HIS A 58 3.58 3.65 15.42
CA HIS A 58 3.33 2.46 16.23
C HIS A 58 4.06 1.25 15.66
N PRO A 59 4.52 0.31 16.50
CA PRO A 59 5.12 -0.92 16.02
C PRO A 59 4.13 -1.61 15.08
N THR A 60 4.47 -1.62 13.80
CA THR A 60 3.72 -2.33 12.77
C THR A 60 4.40 -3.67 12.57
N PHE A 61 3.60 -4.73 12.65
CA PHE A 61 4.08 -6.06 12.27
C PHE A 61 4.59 -6.04 10.84
N ASP A 62 5.53 -6.93 10.54
CA ASP A 62 5.89 -7.19 9.16
C ASP A 62 4.66 -7.72 8.39
N PRO A 63 4.63 -7.56 7.05
CA PRO A 63 3.53 -8.08 6.23
C PRO A 63 3.27 -9.57 6.52
N PRO A 64 1.99 -9.99 6.59
CA PRO A 64 1.62 -11.40 6.69
C PRO A 64 2.25 -12.26 5.58
N GLU A 65 2.35 -13.56 5.81
CA GLU A 65 2.93 -14.48 4.84
C GLU A 65 2.25 -14.34 3.46
N LYS A 66 3.07 -14.34 2.39
CA LYS A 66 2.67 -14.16 0.99
C LYS A 66 2.05 -12.79 0.67
N MET A 67 2.15 -11.79 1.55
CA MET A 67 1.76 -10.40 1.29
C MET A 67 3.01 -9.54 1.03
N SER A 68 2.94 -8.70 0.00
CA SER A 68 4.01 -7.74 -0.30
C SER A 68 3.89 -6.46 0.55
N GLU A 69 4.98 -5.74 0.76
CA GLU A 69 5.00 -4.47 1.49
C GLU A 69 4.03 -3.46 0.88
N GLN A 70 3.89 -3.40 -0.45
CA GLN A 70 2.95 -2.47 -1.09
C GLN A 70 1.50 -2.80 -0.74
N GLN A 71 1.13 -4.08 -0.77
CA GLN A 71 -0.22 -4.51 -0.43
C GLN A 71 -0.52 -4.24 1.05
N TYR A 72 0.45 -4.52 1.92
CA TYR A 72 0.34 -4.26 3.34
C TYR A 72 0.13 -2.76 3.62
N ASN A 73 0.98 -1.91 3.06
CA ASN A 73 0.90 -0.46 3.20
C ASN A 73 -0.35 0.13 2.55
N TYR A 74 -0.78 -0.41 1.41
CA TYR A 74 -2.02 -0.01 0.74
C TYR A 74 -3.21 -0.20 1.66
N LEU A 75 -3.35 -1.39 2.22
CA LEU A 75 -4.40 -1.72 3.16
C LEU A 75 -4.31 -0.85 4.41
N LEU A 76 -3.12 -0.76 5.01
CA LEU A 76 -2.93 -0.07 6.29
C LEU A 76 -3.15 1.46 6.19
N MET A 77 -2.70 2.09 5.09
CA MET A 77 -2.56 3.55 5.02
C MET A 77 -3.29 4.20 3.86
N VAL A 78 -3.57 3.49 2.78
CA VAL A 78 -4.14 4.09 1.57
C VAL A 78 -5.65 3.90 1.51
N VAL A 79 -6.14 2.69 1.77
CA VAL A 79 -7.57 2.41 1.73
C VAL A 79 -8.28 3.10 2.90
N ASN A 80 -9.34 3.82 2.58
CA ASN A 80 -10.19 4.53 3.55
C ASN A 80 -11.69 4.24 3.38
N SER A 81 -12.04 3.34 2.47
CA SER A 81 -13.40 2.96 2.14
C SER A 81 -13.52 1.46 1.93
N CYS A 82 -14.72 0.90 2.11
CA CYS A 82 -15.01 -0.47 1.77
C CYS A 82 -14.67 -0.73 0.29
N GLN A 83 -13.83 -1.73 0.03
CA GLN A 83 -13.40 -2.07 -1.33
C GLN A 83 -14.51 -2.64 -2.23
N TYR A 84 -15.68 -2.94 -1.67
CA TYR A 84 -16.83 -3.45 -2.42
C TYR A 84 -17.92 -2.41 -2.64
N CYS A 85 -18.38 -1.75 -1.58
CA CYS A 85 -19.51 -0.81 -1.65
C CYS A 85 -19.12 0.67 -1.52
N GLY A 86 -17.86 0.98 -1.21
CA GLY A 86 -17.41 2.35 -1.02
C GLY A 86 -17.85 3.02 0.28
N GLU A 87 -18.42 2.30 1.24
CA GLU A 87 -18.70 2.85 2.59
C GLU A 87 -17.43 3.45 3.20
N CYS A 88 -17.51 4.67 3.74
CA CYS A 88 -16.37 5.45 4.24
C CYS A 88 -16.44 5.68 5.77
N CYS A 89 -17.53 5.29 6.42
CA CYS A 89 -17.69 5.41 7.87
C CYS A 89 -16.71 4.46 8.58
N ARG A 90 -15.66 5.03 9.18
CA ARG A 90 -14.56 4.26 9.80
C ARG A 90 -15.02 3.23 10.84
N TYR A 91 -16.07 3.52 11.59
CA TYR A 91 -16.61 2.61 12.61
C TYR A 91 -17.23 1.33 12.04
N LYS A 92 -17.60 1.35 10.75
CA LYS A 92 -18.16 0.18 10.06
C LYS A 92 -17.11 -0.62 9.29
N LEU A 93 -15.90 -0.10 9.18
CA LEU A 93 -14.84 -0.66 8.33
C LEU A 93 -13.82 -1.38 9.18
N ALA A 94 -13.42 -2.56 8.73
CA ALA A 94 -12.40 -3.35 9.36
C ALA A 94 -11.39 -3.85 8.32
N MET A 95 -10.16 -4.04 8.79
CA MET A 95 -9.14 -4.77 8.06
C MET A 95 -9.29 -6.25 8.34
N HIS A 96 -9.39 -7.06 7.28
CA HIS A 96 -9.39 -8.50 7.37
C HIS A 96 -8.10 -9.04 6.73
N TRP A 97 -7.09 -9.30 7.57
CA TRP A 97 -5.72 -9.58 7.16
C TRP A 97 -5.59 -10.87 6.33
N GLU A 98 -6.31 -11.91 6.72
CA GLU A 98 -6.34 -13.22 6.07
C GLU A 98 -6.84 -13.12 4.63
N PHE A 99 -7.87 -12.30 4.43
CA PHE A 99 -8.48 -12.05 3.11
C PHE A 99 -7.84 -10.88 2.36
N ARG A 100 -6.94 -10.14 3.00
CA ARG A 100 -6.24 -8.98 2.42
C ARG A 100 -7.20 -7.93 1.88
N ILE A 101 -8.28 -7.70 2.64
CA ILE A 101 -9.37 -6.81 2.23
C ILE A 101 -9.73 -5.87 3.38
N PHE A 102 -10.05 -4.63 3.00
CA PHE A 102 -10.64 -3.63 3.88
C PHE A 102 -12.10 -3.42 3.46
N CYS A 103 -13.04 -3.89 4.27
CA CYS A 103 -14.45 -3.82 3.93
C CYS A 103 -15.34 -3.61 5.16
N CYS A 104 -16.60 -3.28 4.91
CA CYS A 104 -17.60 -3.26 5.96
C CYS A 104 -18.08 -4.67 6.33
N HIS A 105 -18.65 -4.80 7.53
CA HIS A 105 -19.18 -6.05 8.03
C HIS A 105 -20.24 -6.67 7.09
N ASP A 106 -21.14 -5.85 6.54
CA ASP A 106 -22.20 -6.32 5.65
C ASP A 106 -21.62 -6.96 4.37
N CYS A 107 -20.61 -6.32 3.77
CA CYS A 107 -19.97 -6.83 2.56
C CYS A 107 -19.19 -8.12 2.83
N LEU A 108 -18.60 -8.25 4.03
CA LEU A 108 -17.93 -9.46 4.47
C LEU A 108 -18.94 -10.62 4.58
N LEU A 109 -20.03 -10.42 5.33
CA LEU A 109 -21.05 -11.46 5.55
C LEU A 109 -21.68 -11.96 4.24
N GLN A 110 -21.92 -11.07 3.28
CA GLN A 110 -22.46 -11.44 1.97
C GLN A 110 -21.52 -12.32 1.14
N ARG A 111 -20.21 -12.32 1.43
CA ARG A 111 -19.17 -12.96 0.60
C ARG A 111 -18.43 -14.09 1.30
N CYS A 112 -18.59 -14.24 2.61
CA CYS A 112 -18.10 -15.40 3.34
C CYS A 112 -19.13 -16.53 3.30
N ILE A 113 -18.74 -17.66 2.72
CA ILE A 113 -19.48 -18.92 2.84
C ILE A 113 -19.23 -19.44 4.27
N ARG A 114 -20.30 -19.82 4.98
CA ARG A 114 -20.21 -20.45 6.31
C ARG A 114 -19.74 -21.88 6.23
#